data_AF-A0A671V4H3-F1
#
_entry.id   AF-A0A671V4H3-F1
#
_cell.length_a   1.000
_cell.length_b   1.000
_cell.length_c   1.000
_cell.angle_alpha   90.00
_cell.angle_beta   90.00
_cell.angle_gamma   90.00
#
_symmetry.space_group_name_H-M   'P 1'
#
loop_
_entity.id
_entity.type
_entity.pdbx_description
1 polymer ?
#
loop_
_entity_poly.entity_id
_entity_poly.type
_entity_poly.pdbx_seq_one_letter_code
_entity_poly.pdbx_strand_id
1 'polypeptide(L)'
;RWKTRSSVSSRRPPGRNTRWRASSDEDSDVEENFILLTERRGRGGGAEEEGEQHHEGEEEEELSGGDDDDDEKSLMVVKKKRWRRDQMLVKKSLMVVKRRKMETLSNMSFEDILKLQNKVGTKVYNEVAYGGDKMWCLCSGPMEISAKRPAPFLRQVVSVRKPMFRDPRFDDLSGEYKPEIFEKTFKFINDIKHREKEVRGKQLHKTKNNHKRTEKTAENQERARTSREQQRERELHFKRLQRERANQGARPFFLKNSEKKKLQLAEKYEELKKSGKLENFLSKKRKRNAGKDRRKLPKQAA
;
A
#
# COMPACT_ATOMS: atom_id res chain seq x y z
N ARG A 1 -1.35 -2.00 93.44
CA ARG A 1 -1.12 -3.32 94.09
C ARG A 1 -1.52 -4.39 93.07
N TRP A 2 -0.71 -5.43 92.87
CA TRP A 2 -0.89 -6.60 91.96
C TRP A 2 -0.73 -6.28 90.46
N LYS A 3 -0.04 -7.04 89.60
CA LYS A 3 0.74 -8.29 89.68
C LYS A 3 1.59 -8.37 88.40
N THR A 4 2.81 -8.91 88.49
CA THR A 4 3.72 -9.20 87.38
C THR A 4 3.26 -10.40 86.54
N ARG A 5 3.51 -10.39 85.21
CA ARG A 5 3.63 -11.61 84.41
C ARG A 5 4.43 -11.41 83.11
N SER A 6 5.61 -12.05 83.09
CA SER A 6 6.31 -12.70 81.96
C SER A 6 6.37 -12.01 80.58
N SER A 7 7.56 -11.52 80.21
CA SER A 7 7.94 -11.28 78.81
C SER A 7 8.62 -12.54 78.23
N VAL A 8 7.97 -13.16 77.25
CA VAL A 8 8.52 -14.26 76.46
C VAL A 8 9.15 -13.68 75.19
N SER A 9 10.45 -13.92 75.05
CA SER A 9 11.24 -13.76 73.84
C SER A 9 10.66 -14.64 72.72
N SER A 10 10.26 -14.06 71.59
CA SER A 10 9.95 -14.80 70.37
C SER A 10 10.96 -14.48 69.28
N ARG A 11 11.62 -15.55 68.84
CA ARG A 11 12.68 -15.59 67.83
C ARG A 11 12.07 -15.42 66.42
N ARG A 12 12.73 -14.63 65.57
CA ARG A 12 12.42 -14.49 64.14
C ARG A 12 12.52 -15.85 63.41
N PRO A 13 11.64 -16.15 62.44
CA PRO A 13 11.73 -17.38 61.66
C PRO A 13 12.85 -17.29 60.60
N PRO A 14 13.50 -18.41 60.24
CA PRO A 14 14.51 -18.45 59.19
C PRO A 14 13.89 -18.34 57.79
N GLY A 15 14.56 -17.61 56.90
CA GLY A 15 14.16 -17.37 55.52
C GLY A 15 14.07 -18.66 54.70
N ARG A 16 13.01 -18.76 53.88
CA ARG A 16 12.86 -19.80 52.87
C ARG A 16 13.77 -19.47 51.70
N ASN A 17 14.81 -20.28 51.50
CA ASN A 17 15.53 -20.33 50.22
C ASN A 17 14.60 -20.95 49.16
N THR A 18 13.94 -20.11 48.36
CA THR A 18 13.34 -20.53 47.09
C THR A 18 14.44 -20.74 46.07
N ARG A 19 14.97 -21.96 46.02
CA ARG A 19 15.74 -22.46 44.88
C ARG A 19 14.77 -22.57 43.71
N TRP A 20 14.76 -21.59 42.82
CA TRP A 20 14.12 -21.72 41.51
C TRP A 20 14.81 -22.87 40.77
N ARG A 21 14.13 -24.02 40.66
CA ARG A 21 14.43 -25.01 39.64
C ARG A 21 14.12 -24.34 38.31
N ALA A 22 15.13 -24.15 37.48
CA ALA A 22 14.93 -23.84 36.07
C ALA A 22 14.23 -25.06 35.44
N SER A 23 12.92 -24.95 35.21
CA SER A 23 12.18 -25.86 34.35
C SER A 23 12.75 -25.69 32.95
N SER A 24 13.43 -26.73 32.44
CA SER A 24 14.02 -26.76 31.09
C SER A 24 13.15 -27.60 30.16
N ASP A 25 11.84 -27.59 30.38
CA ASP A 25 10.90 -28.53 29.76
C ASP A 25 9.98 -27.87 28.71
N GLU A 26 10.32 -26.67 28.23
CA GLU A 26 9.56 -25.97 27.17
C GLU A 26 10.23 -26.07 25.78
N ASP A 27 11.46 -26.60 25.70
CA ASP A 27 12.19 -26.77 24.43
C ASP A 27 11.78 -28.07 23.70
N SER A 28 11.09 -29.00 24.36
CA SER A 28 10.54 -30.20 23.70
C SER A 28 9.30 -29.89 22.85
N ASP A 29 8.47 -28.94 23.28
CA ASP A 29 7.19 -28.61 22.64
C ASP A 29 7.36 -27.93 21.26
N VAL A 30 8.48 -27.25 21.03
CA VAL A 30 8.74 -26.54 19.77
C VAL A 30 9.31 -27.47 18.70
N GLU A 31 10.12 -28.45 19.11
CA GLU A 31 10.69 -29.49 18.24
C GLU A 31 9.61 -30.54 17.90
N GLU A 32 8.75 -30.90 18.86
CA GLU A 32 7.56 -31.72 18.62
C GLU A 32 6.56 -31.02 17.69
N ASN A 33 6.34 -29.70 17.83
CA ASN A 33 5.50 -28.95 16.89
C ASN A 33 6.06 -28.97 15.46
N PHE A 34 7.39 -29.00 15.32
CA PHE A 34 8.04 -29.07 14.02
C PHE A 34 7.91 -30.46 13.39
N ILE A 35 8.07 -31.52 14.18
CA ILE A 35 7.89 -32.91 13.73
C ILE A 35 6.42 -33.19 13.39
N LEU A 36 5.47 -32.82 14.25
CA LEU A 36 4.03 -32.98 14.03
C LEU A 36 3.52 -32.27 12.76
N LEU A 37 4.08 -31.09 12.43
CA LEU A 37 3.71 -30.37 11.20
C LEU A 37 4.23 -31.06 9.93
N THR A 38 5.36 -31.77 10.02
CA THR A 38 5.90 -32.57 8.91
C THR A 38 5.20 -33.92 8.76
N GLU A 39 4.80 -34.55 9.87
CA GLU A 39 4.10 -35.84 9.89
C GLU A 39 2.62 -35.75 9.48
N ARG A 40 1.93 -34.64 9.80
CA ARG A 40 0.54 -34.39 9.38
C ARG A 40 0.37 -34.27 7.86
N ARG A 41 1.46 -34.09 7.10
CA ARG A 41 1.44 -34.10 5.64
C ARG A 41 1.36 -35.52 5.05
N GLY A 42 1.54 -36.57 5.87
CA GLY A 42 1.58 -37.98 5.46
C GLY A 42 0.30 -38.80 5.66
N ARG A 43 -0.71 -38.32 6.38
CA ARG A 43 -2.00 -39.03 6.55
C ARG A 43 -3.18 -38.10 6.33
N GLY A 44 -3.93 -38.39 5.26
CA GLY A 44 -5.22 -37.76 5.00
C GLY A 44 -6.29 -38.21 6.01
N GLY A 45 -7.25 -37.32 6.27
CA GLY A 45 -8.44 -37.60 7.07
C GLY A 45 -8.89 -36.36 7.84
N GLY A 46 -10.05 -35.82 7.49
CA GLY A 46 -10.68 -34.70 8.20
C GLY A 46 -11.26 -35.12 9.54
N ALA A 47 -11.27 -34.19 10.48
CA ALA A 47 -12.17 -34.17 11.62
C ALA A 47 -12.26 -32.72 12.11
N GLU A 48 -13.50 -32.29 12.31
CA GLU A 48 -13.91 -31.06 12.97
C GLU A 48 -13.60 -31.18 14.47
N GLU A 49 -13.20 -30.08 15.11
CA GLU A 49 -13.48 -29.86 16.52
C GLU A 49 -13.31 -28.37 16.87
N GLU A 50 -14.10 -27.95 17.85
CA GLU A 50 -14.55 -26.60 18.08
C GLU A 50 -13.63 -25.77 18.99
N GLY A 51 -13.71 -24.46 18.78
CA GLY A 51 -13.85 -23.44 19.83
C GLY A 51 -12.91 -23.47 21.04
N GLU A 52 -11.81 -22.73 20.95
CA GLU A 52 -11.27 -22.01 22.11
C GLU A 52 -11.10 -20.52 21.78
N GLN A 53 -11.76 -19.70 22.58
CA GLN A 53 -11.76 -18.24 22.51
C GLN A 53 -10.45 -17.71 23.08
N HIS A 54 -9.66 -17.02 22.25
CA HIS A 54 -8.60 -16.13 22.72
C HIS A 54 -9.03 -14.69 22.44
N HIS A 55 -9.39 -13.98 23.51
CA HIS A 55 -9.68 -12.55 23.53
C HIS A 55 -8.40 -11.74 23.78
N GLU A 56 -8.42 -10.48 23.34
CA GLU A 56 -7.42 -9.40 23.53
C GLU A 56 -6.17 -9.52 22.63
N GLY A 57 -5.78 -8.55 21.80
CA GLY A 57 -6.21 -7.18 21.58
C GLY A 57 -5.05 -6.51 20.83
N GLU A 58 -5.21 -6.25 19.53
CA GLU A 58 -4.24 -5.50 18.73
C GLU A 58 -4.95 -4.26 18.17
N GLU A 59 -4.97 -3.21 18.99
CA GLU A 59 -5.07 -1.83 18.52
C GLU A 59 -3.64 -1.39 18.17
N GLU A 60 -3.36 -1.22 16.87
CA GLU A 60 -2.19 -0.47 16.44
C GLU A 60 -2.52 1.01 16.52
N GLU A 61 -2.15 1.65 17.64
CA GLU A 61 -2.04 3.11 17.69
C GLU A 61 -0.73 3.54 16.98
N GLU A 62 -0.87 3.96 15.73
CA GLU A 62 0.08 4.89 15.13
C GLU A 62 -0.16 6.28 15.73
N LEU A 63 0.78 6.73 16.57
CA LEU A 63 0.86 8.10 17.07
C LEU A 63 1.11 9.06 15.90
N SER A 64 0.01 9.58 15.36
CA SER A 64 -0.08 10.78 14.53
C SER A 64 0.42 11.98 15.33
N GLY A 65 1.43 12.67 14.80
CA GLY A 65 1.76 14.02 15.25
C GLY A 65 0.58 14.94 14.93
N GLY A 66 0.12 15.67 15.94
CA GLY A 66 -0.91 16.69 15.77
C GLY A 66 -0.38 17.86 14.96
N ASP A 67 -1.03 18.11 13.82
CA ASP A 67 -1.24 19.45 13.26
C ASP A 67 -2.76 19.67 13.28
N ASP A 68 -3.24 20.46 14.23
CA ASP A 68 -4.65 20.77 14.52
C ASP A 68 -5.28 21.71 13.46
N ASP A 69 -5.31 21.33 12.18
CA ASP A 69 -5.86 22.17 11.09
C ASP A 69 -6.70 21.41 10.01
N ASP A 70 -7.05 20.14 10.21
CA ASP A 70 -7.61 19.29 9.13
C ASP A 70 -9.12 18.99 9.20
N ASP A 71 -9.81 19.25 10.31
CA ASP A 71 -11.25 18.96 10.42
C ASP A 71 -12.14 19.92 9.60
N GLU A 72 -11.72 21.18 9.42
CA GLU A 72 -12.46 22.13 8.57
C GLU A 72 -12.33 21.83 7.06
N LYS A 73 -11.18 21.28 6.63
CA LYS A 73 -10.92 20.93 5.23
C LYS A 73 -11.73 19.71 4.79
N SER A 74 -11.87 18.71 5.66
CA SER A 74 -12.70 17.52 5.39
C SER A 74 -14.17 17.90 5.12
N LEU A 75 -14.73 18.78 5.96
CA LEU A 75 -16.07 19.34 5.80
C LEU A 75 -16.21 20.18 4.53
N MET A 76 -15.20 20.97 4.14
CA MET A 76 -15.18 21.69 2.86
C MET A 76 -15.17 20.76 1.64
N VAL A 77 -14.39 19.67 1.67
CA VAL A 77 -14.31 18.69 0.57
C VAL A 77 -15.64 17.94 0.42
N VAL A 78 -16.28 17.56 1.52
CA VAL A 78 -17.61 16.91 1.52
C VAL A 78 -18.69 17.88 1.04
N LYS A 79 -18.69 19.14 1.52
CA LYS A 79 -19.60 20.20 1.03
C LYS A 79 -19.38 20.45 -0.47
N LYS A 80 -18.14 20.54 -0.95
CA LYS A 80 -17.82 20.75 -2.38
C LYS A 80 -18.24 19.56 -3.25
N LYS A 81 -18.07 18.32 -2.76
CA LYS A 81 -18.59 17.11 -3.42
C LYS A 81 -20.12 17.09 -3.47
N ARG A 82 -20.80 17.55 -2.41
CA ARG A 82 -22.26 17.68 -2.35
C ARG A 82 -22.78 18.76 -3.30
N TRP A 83 -22.18 19.95 -3.30
CA TRP A 83 -22.47 21.01 -4.27
C TRP A 83 -22.30 20.56 -5.73
N ARG A 84 -21.25 19.78 -6.03
CA ARG A 84 -21.05 19.19 -7.37
C ARG A 84 -22.14 18.17 -7.71
N ARG A 85 -22.56 17.35 -6.74
CA ARG A 85 -23.64 16.36 -6.91
C ARG A 85 -24.99 17.05 -7.14
N ASP A 86 -25.30 18.09 -6.37
CA ASP A 86 -26.54 18.85 -6.47
C ASP A 86 -26.59 19.62 -7.81
N GLN A 87 -25.48 20.24 -8.23
CA GLN A 87 -25.33 20.81 -9.58
C GLN A 87 -25.58 19.77 -10.69
N MET A 88 -25.08 18.55 -10.52
CA MET A 88 -25.26 17.48 -11.50
C MET A 88 -26.71 16.99 -11.53
N LEU A 89 -27.38 16.95 -10.37
CA LEU A 89 -28.79 16.59 -10.22
C LEU A 89 -29.71 17.64 -10.88
N VAL A 90 -29.42 18.93 -10.69
CA VAL A 90 -30.13 20.05 -11.34
C VAL A 90 -29.91 20.04 -12.86
N LYS A 91 -28.68 19.77 -13.32
CA LYS A 91 -28.42 19.64 -14.77
C LYS A 91 -29.12 18.42 -15.37
N LYS A 92 -29.16 17.30 -14.64
CA LYS A 92 -29.85 16.08 -15.05
C LYS A 92 -31.36 16.30 -15.11
N SER A 93 -31.95 16.98 -14.12
CA SER A 93 -33.37 17.32 -14.14
C SER A 93 -33.70 18.30 -15.28
N LEU A 94 -32.86 19.31 -15.52
CA LEU A 94 -33.01 20.22 -16.66
C LEU A 94 -32.92 19.48 -18.01
N MET A 95 -32.01 18.52 -18.15
CA MET A 95 -31.93 17.68 -19.36
C MET A 95 -33.18 16.82 -19.56
N VAL A 96 -33.74 16.25 -18.48
CA VAL A 96 -34.99 15.49 -18.55
C VAL A 96 -36.15 16.39 -19.00
N VAL A 97 -36.22 17.61 -18.48
CA VAL A 97 -37.23 18.60 -18.90
C VAL A 97 -37.03 19.02 -20.34
N LYS A 98 -35.79 19.29 -20.78
CA LYS A 98 -35.49 19.65 -22.18
C LYS A 98 -35.85 18.50 -23.14
N ARG A 99 -35.55 17.26 -22.76
CA ARG A 99 -35.91 16.07 -23.55
C ARG A 99 -37.42 15.91 -23.68
N ARG A 100 -38.18 16.06 -22.59
CA ARG A 100 -39.65 16.01 -22.61
C ARG A 100 -40.24 17.10 -23.52
N LYS A 101 -39.72 18.32 -23.46
CA LYS A 101 -40.15 19.43 -24.33
C LYS A 101 -39.88 19.13 -25.81
N MET A 102 -38.71 18.59 -26.13
CA MET A 102 -38.37 18.19 -27.50
C MET A 102 -39.26 17.05 -28.01
N GLU A 103 -39.55 16.07 -27.15
CA GLU A 103 -40.42 14.93 -27.47
C GLU A 103 -41.87 15.39 -27.73
N THR A 104 -42.40 16.34 -26.94
CA THR A 104 -43.72 16.93 -27.20
C THR A 104 -43.78 17.72 -28.50
N LEU A 105 -42.71 18.42 -28.86
CA LEU A 105 -42.64 19.17 -30.13
C LEU A 105 -42.46 18.23 -31.33
N SER A 106 -41.71 17.14 -31.16
CA SER A 106 -41.47 16.14 -32.22
C SER A 106 -42.71 15.32 -32.57
N ASN A 107 -43.64 15.16 -31.62
CA ASN A 107 -44.89 14.42 -31.84
C ASN A 107 -46.00 15.28 -32.47
N MET A 108 -45.80 16.60 -32.60
CA MET A 108 -46.75 17.50 -33.25
C MET A 108 -46.47 17.56 -34.76
N SER A 109 -47.52 17.70 -35.57
CA SER A 109 -47.34 17.87 -37.01
C SER A 109 -46.62 19.19 -37.32
N PHE A 110 -45.92 19.26 -38.44
CA PHE A 110 -45.20 20.46 -38.86
C PHE A 110 -46.12 21.70 -38.93
N GLU A 111 -47.36 21.52 -39.36
CA GLU A 111 -48.35 22.59 -39.45
C GLU A 111 -48.75 23.12 -38.07
N ASP A 112 -48.87 22.22 -37.08
CA ASP A 112 -49.17 22.59 -35.70
C ASP A 112 -48.00 23.31 -35.03
N ILE A 113 -46.76 22.90 -35.35
CA ILE A 113 -45.55 23.60 -34.90
C ILE A 113 -45.51 25.02 -35.48
N LEU A 114 -45.84 25.20 -36.76
CA LEU A 114 -45.86 26.50 -37.41
C LEU A 114 -46.96 27.41 -36.85
N LYS A 115 -48.17 26.86 -36.62
CA LYS A 115 -49.26 27.56 -35.94
C LYS A 115 -48.86 27.96 -34.52
N LEU A 116 -48.14 27.10 -33.80
CA LEU A 116 -47.63 27.40 -32.47
C LEU A 116 -46.61 28.54 -32.53
N GLN A 117 -45.62 28.47 -33.42
CA GLN A 117 -44.59 29.50 -33.60
C GLN A 117 -45.19 30.87 -33.96
N ASN A 118 -46.24 30.90 -34.78
CA ASN A 118 -46.96 32.13 -35.12
C ASN A 118 -47.77 32.68 -33.93
N LYS A 119 -48.30 31.82 -33.05
CA LYS A 119 -49.05 32.20 -31.85
C LYS A 119 -48.16 32.70 -30.72
N VAL A 120 -47.05 32.01 -30.43
CA VAL A 120 -46.14 32.38 -29.32
C VAL A 120 -45.02 33.33 -29.74
N GLY A 121 -44.80 33.49 -31.04
CA GLY A 121 -43.71 34.28 -31.62
C GLY A 121 -42.41 33.48 -31.78
N THR A 122 -41.67 33.76 -32.86
CA THR A 122 -40.45 33.03 -33.23
C THR A 122 -39.35 33.09 -32.18
N LYS A 123 -39.21 34.21 -31.46
CA LYS A 123 -38.19 34.39 -30.41
C LYS A 123 -38.45 33.50 -29.19
N VAL A 124 -39.68 33.53 -28.67
CA VAL A 124 -40.09 32.74 -27.49
C VAL A 124 -40.05 31.25 -27.83
N TYR A 125 -40.52 30.87 -29.03
CA TYR A 125 -40.42 29.49 -29.51
C TYR A 125 -38.96 29.00 -29.56
N ASN A 126 -38.04 29.79 -30.13
CA ASN A 126 -36.63 29.41 -30.24
C ASN A 126 -35.93 29.29 -28.88
N GLU A 127 -36.26 30.14 -27.91
CA GLU A 127 -35.75 30.02 -26.54
C GLU A 127 -36.24 28.74 -25.85
N VAL A 128 -37.50 28.36 -26.06
CA VAL A 128 -38.08 27.16 -25.45
C VAL A 128 -37.59 25.88 -26.13
N ALA A 129 -37.47 25.89 -27.47
CA ALA A 129 -37.00 24.75 -28.25
C ALA A 129 -35.48 24.58 -28.13
N TYR A 130 -34.69 25.58 -28.53
CA TYR A 130 -33.23 25.44 -28.65
C TYR A 130 -32.48 25.92 -27.40
N GLY A 131 -33.10 26.77 -26.57
CA GLY A 131 -32.43 27.48 -25.48
C GLY A 131 -31.81 28.80 -25.97
N GLY A 132 -31.40 29.67 -25.03
CA GLY A 132 -30.73 30.94 -25.34
C GLY A 132 -29.32 30.80 -25.95
N ASP A 133 -28.85 29.58 -26.17
CA ASP A 133 -27.60 29.31 -26.85
C ASP A 133 -27.82 29.47 -28.35
N LYS A 134 -27.39 30.61 -28.90
CA LYS A 134 -27.26 30.81 -30.34
C LYS A 134 -26.45 29.64 -30.87
N MET A 135 -27.10 28.72 -31.59
CA MET A 135 -26.44 27.61 -32.26
C MET A 135 -25.39 28.21 -33.19
N TRP A 136 -24.14 28.20 -32.76
CA TRP A 136 -23.02 28.47 -33.65
C TRP A 136 -22.97 27.30 -34.61
N CYS A 137 -23.19 27.60 -35.89
CA CYS A 137 -23.05 26.62 -36.96
C CYS A 137 -21.65 26.03 -36.88
N LEU A 138 -21.52 24.79 -36.42
CA LEU A 138 -20.29 24.00 -36.56
C LEU A 138 -20.21 23.58 -38.03
N CYS A 139 -19.60 24.42 -38.86
CA CYS A 139 -19.11 24.04 -40.18
C CYS A 139 -17.61 24.30 -40.22
N SER A 140 -16.82 23.26 -40.46
CA SER A 140 -15.38 23.31 -40.70
C SER A 140 -15.07 23.86 -42.09
N GLY A 141 -15.51 25.09 -42.38
CA GLY A 141 -15.27 25.81 -43.62
C GLY A 141 -15.20 27.32 -43.38
N PRO A 142 -14.65 28.11 -44.33
CA PRO A 142 -14.66 29.56 -44.20
C PRO A 142 -16.11 30.05 -44.19
N MET A 143 -16.50 30.73 -43.11
CA MET A 143 -17.85 31.24 -42.95
C MET A 143 -17.93 32.64 -43.53
N GLU A 144 -18.92 32.87 -44.41
CA GLU A 144 -19.21 34.20 -44.92
C GLU A 144 -19.64 35.12 -43.77
N ILE A 145 -18.90 36.21 -43.57
CA ILE A 145 -19.21 37.23 -42.56
C ILE A 145 -19.69 38.50 -43.26
N SER A 146 -20.73 39.15 -42.72
CA SER A 146 -21.23 40.41 -43.28
C SER A 146 -20.18 41.51 -43.18
N ALA A 147 -19.96 42.25 -44.28
CA ALA A 147 -19.08 43.42 -44.34
C ALA A 147 -19.47 44.56 -43.38
N LYS A 148 -20.68 44.53 -42.81
CA LYS A 148 -21.15 45.50 -41.80
C LYS A 148 -20.60 45.21 -40.40
N ARG A 149 -19.98 44.05 -40.17
CA ARG A 149 -19.37 43.73 -38.87
C ARG A 149 -17.97 44.35 -38.83
N PRO A 150 -17.71 45.31 -37.91
CA PRO A 150 -16.38 45.92 -37.81
C PRO A 150 -15.36 44.85 -37.37
N ALA A 151 -14.15 44.93 -37.91
CA ALA A 151 -13.07 44.03 -37.51
C ALA A 151 -12.76 44.23 -36.00
N PRO A 152 -12.64 43.16 -35.20
CA PRO A 152 -12.30 43.30 -33.80
C PRO A 152 -10.89 43.86 -33.64
N PHE A 153 -10.71 44.81 -32.73
CA PHE A 153 -9.41 45.45 -32.47
C PHE A 153 -8.35 44.45 -31.97
N LEU A 154 -8.76 43.48 -31.15
CA LEU A 154 -7.90 42.39 -30.67
C LEU A 154 -8.04 41.17 -31.59
N ARG A 155 -6.92 40.73 -32.17
CA ARG A 155 -6.86 39.46 -32.90
C ARG A 155 -7.09 38.30 -31.94
N GLN A 156 -8.00 37.39 -32.30
CA GLN A 156 -8.16 36.13 -31.58
C GLN A 156 -6.91 35.27 -31.78
N VAL A 157 -6.05 35.19 -30.75
CA VAL A 157 -4.88 34.30 -30.75
C VAL A 157 -5.38 32.87 -30.56
N VAL A 158 -5.50 32.14 -31.66
CA VAL A 158 -5.77 30.70 -31.61
C VAL A 158 -4.54 30.03 -31.03
N SER A 159 -4.66 29.37 -29.88
CA SER A 159 -3.57 28.63 -29.28
C SER A 159 -3.22 27.42 -30.16
N VAL A 160 -2.24 27.60 -31.04
CA VAL A 160 -1.68 26.49 -31.82
C VAL A 160 -0.87 25.61 -30.86
N ARG A 161 -1.14 24.30 -30.89
CA ARG A 161 -0.34 23.33 -30.14
C ARG A 161 1.09 23.35 -30.71
N LYS A 162 2.03 23.92 -29.96
CA LYS A 162 3.44 23.90 -30.33
C LYS A 162 3.95 22.46 -30.29
N PRO A 163 4.61 21.94 -31.34
CA PRO A 163 5.23 20.63 -31.28
C PRO A 163 6.33 20.65 -30.22
N MET A 164 6.17 19.82 -29.19
CA MET A 164 7.17 19.67 -28.15
C MET A 164 8.11 18.54 -28.56
N PHE A 165 9.40 18.83 -28.71
CA PHE A 165 10.42 17.80 -28.89
C PHE A 165 10.51 16.99 -27.59
N ARG A 166 10.22 15.69 -27.67
CA ARG A 166 10.25 14.78 -26.52
C ARG A 166 11.51 13.94 -26.56
N ASP A 167 12.26 13.94 -25.45
CA ASP A 167 13.39 13.03 -25.28
C ASP A 167 12.86 11.69 -24.76
N PRO A 168 12.94 10.60 -25.52
CA PRO A 168 12.38 9.31 -25.10
C PRO A 168 13.02 8.75 -23.82
N ARG A 169 14.17 9.28 -23.40
CA ARG A 169 14.80 8.89 -22.12
C ARG A 169 14.12 9.52 -20.91
N PHE A 170 13.49 10.68 -21.10
CA PHE A 170 12.96 11.52 -20.03
C PHE A 170 11.47 11.86 -20.22
N ASP A 171 10.83 11.40 -21.28
CA ASP A 171 9.42 11.63 -21.54
C ASP A 171 8.57 10.52 -20.91
N ASP A 172 7.61 10.93 -20.08
CA ASP A 172 6.72 10.02 -19.32
C ASP A 172 5.91 9.08 -20.25
N LEU A 173 5.73 9.45 -21.52
CA LEU A 173 5.05 8.64 -22.53
C LEU A 173 5.89 7.47 -23.06
N SER A 174 7.18 7.41 -22.74
CA SER A 174 8.12 6.42 -23.30
C SER A 174 8.05 5.05 -22.62
N GLY A 175 7.19 4.91 -21.60
CA GLY A 175 6.87 3.65 -20.95
C GLY A 175 7.35 3.54 -19.50
N GLU A 176 7.01 2.42 -18.86
CA GLU A 176 7.31 2.19 -17.45
C GLU A 176 8.61 1.40 -17.23
N TYR A 177 9.33 1.74 -16.16
CA TYR A 177 10.54 1.01 -15.76
C TYR A 177 10.20 -0.42 -15.31
N LYS A 178 10.71 -1.41 -16.06
CA LYS A 178 10.60 -2.84 -15.71
C LYS A 178 11.93 -3.35 -15.16
N PRO A 179 12.05 -3.62 -13.85
CA PRO A 179 13.31 -4.05 -13.24
C PRO A 179 13.82 -5.36 -13.86
N GLU A 180 12.91 -6.27 -14.23
CA GLU A 180 13.29 -7.58 -14.79
C GLU A 180 14.03 -7.47 -16.13
N ILE A 181 13.62 -6.52 -16.97
CA ILE A 181 14.23 -6.29 -18.28
C ILE A 181 15.54 -5.55 -18.05
N PHE A 182 15.52 -4.51 -17.22
CA PHE A 182 16.70 -3.72 -16.89
C PHE A 182 17.84 -4.57 -16.31
N GLU A 183 17.53 -5.43 -15.34
CA GLU A 183 18.49 -6.36 -14.74
C GLU A 183 19.08 -7.29 -15.79
N LYS A 184 18.31 -7.71 -16.80
CA LYS A 184 18.78 -8.60 -17.87
C LYS A 184 19.60 -7.89 -18.94
N THR A 185 19.17 -6.71 -19.39
CA THR A 185 19.82 -5.95 -20.45
C THR A 185 21.10 -5.27 -19.95
N PHE A 186 21.10 -4.84 -18.69
CA PHE A 186 22.21 -4.10 -18.08
C PHE A 186 22.92 -4.90 -16.98
N LYS A 187 23.02 -6.22 -17.13
CA LYS A 187 23.75 -7.10 -16.18
C LYS A 187 25.16 -6.61 -15.87
N PHE A 188 25.87 -6.13 -16.89
CA PHE A 188 27.25 -5.65 -16.79
C PHE A 188 27.43 -4.47 -15.82
N ILE A 189 26.35 -3.73 -15.51
CA ILE A 189 26.41 -2.65 -14.51
C ILE A 189 26.80 -3.21 -13.14
N ASN A 190 26.42 -4.46 -12.82
CA ASN A 190 26.81 -5.10 -11.58
C ASN A 190 28.34 -5.33 -11.55
N ASP A 191 28.94 -5.76 -12.66
CA ASP A 191 30.39 -5.96 -12.77
C ASP A 191 31.16 -4.64 -12.62
N ILE A 192 30.63 -3.56 -13.21
CA ILE A 192 31.18 -2.20 -13.02
C ILE A 192 31.11 -1.79 -11.55
N LYS A 193 29.94 -1.94 -10.92
CA LYS A 193 29.76 -1.61 -9.49
C LYS A 193 30.68 -2.42 -8.58
N HIS A 194 30.88 -3.70 -8.87
CA HIS A 194 31.81 -4.54 -8.11
C HIS A 194 33.25 -4.02 -8.22
N ARG A 195 33.72 -3.72 -9.43
CA ARG A 195 35.06 -3.13 -9.64
C ARG A 195 35.22 -1.78 -8.92
N GLU A 196 34.21 -0.91 -9.00
CA GLU A 196 34.22 0.38 -8.28
C GLU A 196 34.27 0.20 -6.76
N LYS A 197 33.51 -0.78 -6.24
CA LYS A 197 33.49 -1.10 -4.81
C LYS A 197 34.86 -1.56 -4.32
N GLU A 198 35.56 -2.39 -5.10
CA GLU A 198 36.92 -2.82 -4.77
C GLU A 198 37.92 -1.67 -4.76
N VAL A 199 37.89 -0.81 -5.79
CA VAL A 199 38.76 0.36 -5.87
C VAL A 199 38.53 1.29 -4.67
N ARG A 200 37.27 1.56 -4.34
CA ARG A 200 36.90 2.40 -3.21
C ARG A 200 37.32 1.78 -1.87
N GLY A 201 37.13 0.48 -1.71
CA GLY A 201 37.58 -0.26 -0.52
C GLY A 201 39.09 -0.15 -0.30
N LYS A 202 39.89 -0.27 -1.37
CA LYS A 202 41.35 -0.05 -1.31
C LYS A 202 41.71 1.38 -0.93
N GLN A 203 40.99 2.38 -1.43
CA GLN A 203 41.19 3.79 -1.09
C GLN A 203 40.86 4.07 0.39
N LEU A 204 39.78 3.51 0.92
CA LEU A 204 39.45 3.63 2.34
C LEU A 204 40.42 2.91 3.26
N HIS A 205 40.96 1.77 2.84
CA HIS A 205 41.97 1.09 3.66
C HIS A 205 43.23 1.96 3.83
N LYS A 206 43.60 2.71 2.78
CA LYS A 206 44.77 3.60 2.79
C LYS A 206 44.52 4.93 3.50
N THR A 207 43.29 5.43 3.47
CA THR A 207 42.94 6.76 3.98
C THR A 207 42.17 6.68 5.29
N LYS A 208 42.57 7.47 6.29
CA LYS A 208 41.86 7.56 7.58
C LYS A 208 40.65 8.52 7.47
N ASN A 209 39.88 8.43 6.38
CA ASN A 209 38.87 9.43 6.00
C ASN A 209 37.44 9.15 6.52
N ASN A 210 36.66 10.23 6.63
CA ASN A 210 35.26 10.28 7.12
C ASN A 210 34.21 9.77 6.08
N HIS A 211 34.65 9.33 4.90
CA HIS A 211 33.78 8.85 3.82
C HIS A 211 33.13 7.46 4.06
N LYS A 212 33.34 6.87 5.25
CA LYS A 212 32.72 5.59 5.65
C LYS A 212 31.18 5.62 5.63
N ARG A 213 30.56 6.80 5.75
CA ARG A 213 29.09 6.95 5.73
C ARG A 213 28.49 6.66 4.35
N THR A 214 29.07 7.21 3.27
CA THR A 214 28.54 7.03 1.91
C THR A 214 28.67 5.60 1.43
N GLU A 215 29.74 4.91 1.83
CA GLU A 215 29.92 3.49 1.54
C GLU A 215 28.91 2.59 2.25
N LYS A 216 28.67 2.82 3.53
CA LYS A 216 27.63 2.08 4.27
C LYS A 216 26.27 2.22 3.60
N THR A 217 25.96 3.40 3.07
CA THR A 217 24.73 3.62 2.30
C THR A 217 24.71 2.80 1.02
N ALA A 218 25.79 2.81 0.24
CA ALA A 218 25.90 2.03 -0.98
C ALA A 218 25.80 0.51 -0.72
N GLU A 219 26.47 0.02 0.33
CA GLU A 219 26.43 -1.37 0.73
C GLU A 219 25.03 -1.78 1.23
N ASN A 220 24.35 -0.91 1.98
CA ASN A 220 22.97 -1.15 2.40
C ASN A 220 22.01 -1.18 1.19
N GLN A 221 22.21 -0.32 0.20
CA GLN A 221 21.42 -0.35 -1.04
C GLN A 221 21.64 -1.65 -1.82
N GLU A 222 22.87 -2.14 -1.91
CA GLU A 222 23.21 -3.42 -2.53
C GLU A 222 22.56 -4.59 -1.77
N ARG A 223 22.70 -4.65 -0.44
CA ARG A 223 22.04 -5.67 0.39
C ARG A 223 20.52 -5.64 0.28
N ALA A 224 19.93 -4.44 0.18
CA ALA A 224 18.49 -4.29 -0.02
C ALA A 224 18.05 -4.80 -1.40
N ARG A 225 18.85 -4.56 -2.46
CA ARG A 225 18.61 -5.09 -3.79
C ARG A 225 18.67 -6.61 -3.82
N THR A 226 19.75 -7.21 -3.30
CA THR A 226 19.91 -8.68 -3.29
C THR A 226 18.81 -9.34 -2.47
N SER A 227 18.39 -8.76 -1.34
CA SER A 227 17.27 -9.28 -0.55
C SER A 227 15.95 -9.26 -1.33
N ARG A 228 15.67 -8.18 -2.07
CA ARG A 228 14.48 -8.09 -2.94
C ARG A 228 14.53 -9.10 -4.08
N GLU A 229 15.71 -9.29 -4.68
CA GLU A 229 15.92 -10.26 -5.75
C GLU A 229 15.71 -11.70 -5.25
N GLN A 230 16.30 -12.07 -4.11
CA GLN A 230 16.07 -13.37 -3.47
C GLN A 230 14.59 -13.60 -3.14
N GLN A 231 13.88 -12.58 -2.64
CA GLN A 231 12.45 -12.69 -2.39
C GLN A 231 11.69 -12.95 -3.69
N ARG A 232 12.00 -12.20 -4.75
CA ARG A 232 11.38 -12.37 -6.07
C ARG A 232 11.69 -13.75 -6.66
N GLU A 233 12.92 -14.24 -6.55
CA GLU A 233 13.30 -15.58 -6.99
C GLU A 233 12.52 -16.67 -6.25
N ARG A 234 12.37 -16.55 -4.93
CA ARG A 234 11.53 -17.45 -4.12
C ARG A 234 10.08 -17.44 -4.62
N GLU A 235 9.49 -16.27 -4.83
CA GLU A 235 8.12 -16.15 -5.35
C GLU A 235 7.96 -16.76 -6.74
N LEU A 236 8.93 -16.53 -7.64
CA LEU A 236 8.96 -17.15 -8.97
C LEU A 236 9.14 -18.66 -8.90
N HIS A 237 9.92 -19.17 -7.95
CA HIS A 237 10.09 -20.61 -7.70
C HIS A 237 8.77 -21.23 -7.25
N PHE A 238 8.06 -20.62 -6.29
CA PHE A 238 6.74 -21.09 -5.87
C PHE A 238 5.71 -21.09 -7.01
N LYS A 239 5.69 -20.03 -7.83
CA LYS A 239 4.82 -19.98 -9.02
C LYS A 239 5.14 -21.08 -10.03
N ARG A 240 6.41 -21.42 -10.22
CA ARG A 240 6.84 -22.54 -11.08
C ARG A 240 6.34 -23.88 -10.54
N LEU A 241 6.56 -24.15 -9.25
CA LEU A 241 6.10 -25.38 -8.60
C LEU A 241 4.57 -25.53 -8.66
N GLN A 242 3.83 -24.43 -8.48
CA GLN A 242 2.38 -24.43 -8.62
C GLN A 242 1.94 -24.80 -10.06
N ARG A 243 2.62 -24.25 -11.07
CA ARG A 243 2.36 -24.57 -12.48
C ARG A 243 2.65 -26.03 -12.78
N GLU A 244 3.76 -26.58 -12.32
CA GLU A 244 4.11 -27.98 -12.52
C GLU A 244 3.09 -28.92 -11.88
N ARG A 245 2.66 -28.62 -10.66
CA ARG A 245 1.61 -29.39 -9.98
C ARG A 245 0.26 -29.31 -10.70
N ALA A 246 -0.09 -28.14 -11.22
CA ALA A 246 -1.29 -27.97 -12.05
C ALA A 246 -1.19 -28.74 -13.37
N ASN A 247 -0.02 -28.76 -14.01
CA ASN A 247 0.23 -29.56 -15.22
C ASN A 247 0.07 -31.07 -14.97
N GLN A 248 0.36 -31.54 -13.75
CA GLN A 248 0.09 -32.91 -13.30
C GLN A 248 -1.39 -33.18 -13.00
N GLY A 249 -2.27 -32.19 -13.16
CA GLY A 249 -3.71 -32.30 -12.89
C GLY A 249 -4.10 -32.13 -11.42
N ALA A 250 -3.15 -31.82 -10.54
CA ALA A 250 -3.47 -31.55 -9.14
C ALA A 250 -4.08 -30.15 -8.96
N ARG A 251 -4.99 -30.03 -7.98
CA ARG A 251 -5.70 -28.78 -7.70
C ARG A 251 -4.71 -27.65 -7.36
N PRO A 252 -4.91 -26.44 -7.93
CA PRO A 252 -4.05 -25.30 -7.60
C PRO A 252 -4.16 -25.00 -6.10
N PHE A 253 -3.01 -24.88 -5.43
CA PHE A 253 -2.94 -24.56 -4.01
C PHE A 253 -2.29 -23.19 -3.82
N PHE A 254 -2.81 -22.42 -2.86
CA PHE A 254 -2.28 -21.12 -2.49
C PHE A 254 -1.87 -21.16 -1.02
N LEU A 255 -0.57 -21.04 -0.76
CA LEU A 255 -0.06 -20.93 0.61
C LEU A 255 -0.53 -19.62 1.24
N LYS A 256 -1.03 -19.71 2.48
CA LYS A 256 -1.35 -18.52 3.28
C LYS A 256 -0.08 -17.71 3.53
N ASN A 257 -0.22 -16.41 3.74
CA ASN A 257 0.93 -15.55 4.03
C ASN A 257 1.66 -15.96 5.31
N SER A 258 0.95 -16.49 6.31
CA SER A 258 1.54 -17.07 7.53
C SER A 258 2.39 -18.29 7.22
N GLU A 259 1.91 -19.20 6.37
CA GLU A 259 2.64 -20.40 5.95
C GLU A 259 3.90 -20.04 5.16
N LYS A 260 3.82 -19.06 4.24
CA LYS A 260 5.00 -18.53 3.52
C LYS A 260 6.05 -17.99 4.49
N LYS A 261 5.63 -17.25 5.52
CA LYS A 261 6.53 -16.75 6.57
C LYS A 261 7.18 -17.89 7.37
N LYS A 262 6.42 -18.94 7.71
CA LYS A 262 6.96 -20.14 8.40
C LYS A 262 8.02 -20.84 7.55
N LEU A 263 7.79 -21.01 6.24
CA LEU A 263 8.77 -21.58 5.31
C LEU A 263 10.05 -20.73 5.23
N GLN A 264 9.92 -19.40 5.12
CA GLN A 264 11.08 -18.50 5.14
C GLN A 264 11.85 -18.54 6.46
N LEU A 265 11.15 -18.69 7.59
CA LEU A 265 11.77 -18.82 8.91
C LEU A 265 12.53 -20.15 9.04
N ALA A 266 11.97 -21.25 8.52
CA ALA A 266 12.62 -22.56 8.50
C ALA A 266 13.91 -22.52 7.64
N GLU A 267 13.85 -21.95 6.43
CA GLU A 267 15.02 -21.78 5.55
C GLU A 267 16.14 -20.99 6.25
N LYS A 268 15.79 -19.85 6.88
CA LYS A 268 16.75 -19.04 7.66
C LYS A 268 17.30 -19.79 8.87
N TYR A 269 16.49 -20.60 9.53
CA TYR A 269 16.94 -21.42 10.66
C TYR A 269 17.99 -22.44 10.19
N GLU A 270 17.74 -23.12 9.07
CA GLU A 270 18.71 -24.05 8.48
C GLU A 270 19.99 -23.34 8.06
N GLU A 271 19.91 -22.17 7.41
CA GLU A 271 21.10 -21.36 7.06
C GLU A 271 21.92 -20.98 8.31
N LEU A 272 21.25 -20.60 9.40
CA LEU A 272 21.90 -20.27 10.68
C LEU A 272 22.50 -21.50 11.36
N LYS A 273 21.83 -22.66 11.28
CA LYS A 273 22.32 -23.94 11.79
C LYS A 273 23.56 -24.39 11.02
N LYS A 274 23.52 -24.34 9.67
CA LYS A 274 24.65 -24.63 8.77
C LYS A 274 25.84 -23.70 9.01
N SER A 275 25.59 -22.42 9.27
CA SER A 275 26.66 -21.44 9.54
C SER A 275 27.17 -21.43 10.99
N GLY A 276 26.58 -22.22 11.89
CA GLY A 276 26.95 -22.26 13.32
C GLY A 276 26.58 -20.99 14.11
N LYS A 277 25.78 -20.08 13.53
CA LYS A 277 25.42 -18.79 14.15
C LYS A 277 24.08 -18.82 14.88
N LEU A 278 23.41 -19.98 14.90
CA LEU A 278 22.08 -20.16 15.45
C LEU A 278 22.00 -19.80 16.94
N GLU A 279 22.89 -20.32 17.78
CA GLU A 279 22.88 -20.06 19.23
C GLU A 279 23.03 -18.58 19.57
N ASN A 280 23.89 -17.86 18.84
CA ASN A 280 24.05 -16.41 19.00
C ASN A 280 22.79 -15.64 18.55
N PHE A 281 22.12 -16.10 17.51
CA PHE A 281 20.86 -15.52 17.07
C PHE A 281 19.75 -15.74 18.11
N LEU A 282 19.62 -16.96 18.63
CA LEU A 282 18.64 -17.30 19.66
C LEU A 282 18.91 -16.54 20.96
N SER A 283 20.16 -16.48 21.45
CA SER A 283 20.49 -15.73 22.65
C SER A 283 20.18 -14.23 22.52
N LYS A 284 20.48 -13.62 21.36
CA LYS A 284 20.09 -12.23 21.05
C LYS A 284 18.58 -12.05 20.99
N LYS A 285 17.85 -13.01 20.42
CA LYS A 285 16.38 -12.99 20.35
C LYS A 285 15.76 -13.12 21.75
N ARG A 286 16.21 -14.07 22.57
CA ARG A 286 15.83 -14.22 23.99
C ARG A 286 16.06 -12.93 24.77
N LYS A 287 17.24 -12.30 24.64
CA LYS A 287 17.55 -11.01 25.31
C LYS A 287 16.63 -9.86 24.88
N ARG A 288 16.31 -9.76 23.58
CA ARG A 288 15.40 -8.72 23.07
C ARG A 288 13.96 -8.95 23.55
N ASN A 289 13.51 -10.20 23.55
CA ASN A 289 12.18 -10.58 24.04
C ASN A 289 12.05 -10.27 25.54
N ALA A 290 13.00 -10.73 26.36
CA ALA A 290 13.02 -10.41 27.79
C ALA A 290 13.00 -8.90 28.07
N GLY A 291 13.68 -8.10 27.24
CA GLY A 291 13.63 -6.64 27.32
C GLY A 291 12.26 -6.03 26.98
N LYS A 292 11.51 -6.64 26.05
CA LYS A 292 10.12 -6.26 25.73
C LYS A 292 9.15 -6.71 26.82
N ASP A 293 9.29 -7.93 27.29
CA ASP A 293 8.42 -8.51 28.33
C ASP A 293 8.57 -7.70 29.63
N ARG A 294 9.79 -7.30 29.99
CA ARG A 294 10.03 -6.38 31.12
C ARG A 294 9.35 -5.02 30.97
N ARG A 295 9.12 -4.52 29.76
CA ARG A 295 8.35 -3.27 29.55
C ARG A 295 6.86 -3.46 29.74
N LYS A 296 6.34 -4.67 29.46
CA LYS A 296 4.94 -5.03 29.65
C LYS A 296 4.60 -5.33 31.11
N LEU A 297 5.60 -5.71 31.91
CA LEU A 297 5.43 -5.92 33.35
C LEU A 297 5.40 -4.58 34.11
N PRO A 298 4.55 -4.44 35.14
CA PRO A 298 4.53 -3.27 35.99
C PRO A 298 5.89 -3.10 36.68
N LYS A 299 6.38 -1.85 36.75
CA LYS A 299 7.61 -1.53 37.47
C LYS A 299 7.35 -1.72 38.96
N GLN A 300 8.08 -2.66 39.59
CA GLN A 300 8.08 -2.77 41.04
C GLN A 300 8.54 -1.43 41.61
N ALA A 301 7.70 -0.79 42.44
CA ALA A 301 8.09 0.41 43.17
C ALA A 301 9.20 0.02 44.15
N ALA A 302 10.31 0.76 44.12
CA ALA A 302 11.44 0.60 45.02
C ALA A 302 11.15 1.25 46.37
#